data_AF-A0A7S4C6Q5-F1
#
_entry.id   AF-A0A7S4C6Q5-F1
#
_cell.length_a   1.000
_cell.length_b   1.000
_cell.length_c   1.000
_cell.angle_alpha   90.00
_cell.angle_beta   90.00
_cell.angle_gamma   90.00
#
_symmetry.space_group_name_H-M   'P 1'
#
loop_
_entity.id
_entity.type
_entity.pdbx_description
1 polymer ?
#
loop_
_entity_poly.entity_id
_entity_poly.type
_entity_poly.pdbx_seq_one_letter_code
_entity_poly.pdbx_strand_id
1 'polypeptide(L)'
;SVQNAEYCGDTVALRIVVDGGAAPSVLALVRSFRWLHGPLQTRLCDDEGVSLGIRGMWIQTTHTDADDYHIVPLEDDIEVSPLYYWWLQRAQRSFGDFNDAALMKQRRLAGISLYTPRLNEIKYPQVKWIPEENTRAVAFRLGVPCSWGALFIGSVWKEFLEFYALRVRPPFFNFSQEATQRGVGREREPLGDPHVRVPNSRSNVWPRSWKRFMIDFMYGRGMVMLYPNLPKQLSFSTTYMERGGHSGKDGKSEELQVTGLRKDVDPLKTVPLIRRQELRPVAQFFSNLPPYSELPVFNLQHEQRTSESLVQQGFAFTEHVRWWGHKLEADTLQRGLKAKYAKLADSWSGLESRGPPGGCVPEQLAALQADRRRGARAADDGASPFVKGLGR
;
A
#
# COMPACT_ATOMS: atom_id res chain seq x y z
N SER A 1 1.73 14.18 15.94
CA SER A 1 1.59 15.32 14.97
C SER A 1 2.81 15.43 14.06
N VAL A 2 2.60 15.72 12.76
CA VAL A 2 3.67 15.89 11.73
C VAL A 2 4.65 17.03 12.02
N GLN A 3 4.22 18.08 12.74
CA GLN A 3 5.11 19.20 13.10
C GLN A 3 6.20 18.80 14.10
N ASN A 4 5.95 17.76 14.90
CA ASN A 4 6.86 17.35 15.98
C ASN A 4 7.80 16.23 15.57
N ALA A 5 7.84 15.86 14.28
CA ALA A 5 8.65 14.75 13.83
C ALA A 5 10.13 15.10 13.69
N GLU A 6 10.96 14.09 13.90
CA GLU A 6 12.40 14.14 13.71
C GLU A 6 12.73 13.88 12.23
N TYR A 7 12.77 14.94 11.43
CA TYR A 7 13.12 14.87 10.01
C TYR A 7 14.62 14.65 9.75
N CYS A 8 15.42 14.45 10.80
CA CYS A 8 16.83 14.05 10.69
C CYS A 8 17.70 15.03 9.87
N GLY A 9 17.32 16.32 9.82
CA GLY A 9 17.99 17.36 9.02
C GLY A 9 17.44 17.52 7.60
N ASP A 10 16.55 16.64 7.16
CA ASP A 10 15.95 16.71 5.83
C ASP A 10 14.86 17.79 5.75
N THR A 11 14.79 18.43 4.60
CA THR A 11 13.68 19.33 4.24
C THR A 11 12.58 18.50 3.59
N VAL A 12 11.39 18.52 4.18
CA VAL A 12 10.23 17.74 3.72
C VAL A 12 9.12 18.69 3.32
N ALA A 13 8.63 18.57 2.08
CA ALA A 13 7.47 19.32 1.63
C ALA A 13 6.18 18.77 2.27
N LEU A 14 5.28 19.66 2.65
CA LEU A 14 3.94 19.30 3.11
C LEU A 14 2.90 19.86 2.15
N ARG A 15 2.00 18.99 1.69
CA ARG A 15 0.80 19.39 0.94
C ARG A 15 -0.43 19.08 1.78
N ILE A 16 -1.23 20.11 2.08
CA ILE A 16 -2.53 19.96 2.75
C ILE A 16 -3.62 20.11 1.71
N VAL A 17 -4.43 19.07 1.53
CA VAL A 17 -5.59 19.10 0.62
C VAL A 17 -6.85 19.04 1.48
N VAL A 18 -7.73 20.02 1.30
CA VAL A 18 -9.03 20.09 1.97
C VAL A 18 -10.11 19.85 0.92
N ASP A 19 -10.95 18.84 1.13
CA ASP A 19 -12.06 18.52 0.21
C ASP A 19 -13.16 19.59 0.26
N GLY A 20 -14.03 19.59 -0.74
CA GLY A 20 -15.15 20.53 -0.83
C GLY A 20 -16.18 20.32 0.28
N GLY A 21 -16.75 21.41 0.78
CA GLY A 21 -17.73 21.44 1.87
C GLY A 21 -17.11 21.47 3.26
N ALA A 22 -15.85 21.89 3.39
CA ALA A 22 -15.19 21.95 4.69
C ALA A 22 -15.71 23.10 5.56
N ALA A 23 -15.74 22.90 6.88
CA ALA A 23 -16.17 23.92 7.81
C ALA A 23 -15.25 25.16 7.76
N PRO A 24 -15.78 26.39 7.94
CA PRO A 24 -14.96 27.61 7.93
C PRO A 24 -13.78 27.59 8.92
N SER A 25 -13.95 26.92 10.06
CA SER A 25 -12.88 26.75 11.06
C SER A 25 -11.72 25.89 10.56
N VAL A 26 -11.99 24.85 9.76
CA VAL A 26 -10.96 24.01 9.14
C VAL A 26 -10.20 24.82 8.08
N LEU A 27 -10.91 25.58 7.25
CA LEU A 27 -10.30 26.45 6.25
C LEU A 27 -9.40 27.52 6.91
N ALA A 28 -9.87 28.14 7.99
CA ALA A 28 -9.09 29.10 8.76
C ALA A 28 -7.84 28.46 9.39
N LEU A 29 -7.97 27.26 9.96
CA LEU A 29 -6.84 26.49 10.50
C LEU A 29 -5.78 26.24 9.43
N VAL A 30 -6.17 25.70 8.27
CA VAL A 30 -5.25 25.37 7.17
C VAL A 30 -4.58 26.62 6.60
N ARG A 31 -5.32 27.71 6.40
CA ARG A 31 -4.77 29.00 5.92
C ARG A 31 -3.76 29.61 6.89
N SER A 32 -3.92 29.38 8.19
CA SER A 32 -3.00 29.87 9.23
C SER A 32 -1.86 28.90 9.57
N PHE A 33 -1.89 27.70 9.00
CA PHE A 33 -0.94 26.65 9.32
C PHE A 33 0.47 27.04 8.89
N ARG A 34 1.45 26.88 9.79
CA ARG A 34 2.86 27.13 9.51
C ARG A 34 3.62 25.81 9.45
N TRP A 35 4.35 25.61 8.36
CA TRP A 35 5.24 24.47 8.19
C TRP A 35 6.69 24.88 8.37
N LEU A 36 7.37 24.27 9.33
CA LEU A 36 8.73 24.64 9.72
C LEU A 36 9.80 23.72 9.12
N HIS A 37 9.40 22.66 8.43
CA HIS A 37 10.32 21.62 7.93
C HIS A 37 10.47 21.62 6.41
N GLY A 38 9.94 22.64 5.71
CA GLY A 38 10.11 22.78 4.26
C GLY A 38 9.01 23.58 3.58
N PRO A 39 8.82 23.41 2.26
CA PRO A 39 7.75 24.05 1.52
C PRO A 39 6.36 23.57 1.97
N LEU A 40 5.41 24.50 2.05
CA LEU A 40 3.99 24.21 2.30
C LEU A 40 3.19 24.52 1.03
N GLN A 41 2.35 23.58 0.63
CA GLN A 41 1.33 23.78 -0.39
C GLN A 41 -0.04 23.49 0.21
N THR A 42 -1.02 24.31 -0.11
CA THR A 42 -2.41 24.11 0.30
C THR A 42 -3.29 24.06 -0.93
N ARG A 43 -4.21 23.09 -0.99
CA ARG A 43 -5.27 23.03 -2.00
C ARG A 43 -6.61 22.97 -1.29
N LEU A 44 -7.44 23.98 -1.51
CA LEU A 44 -8.79 24.05 -0.95
C LEU A 44 -9.77 23.81 -2.10
N CYS A 45 -10.40 22.63 -2.12
CA CYS A 45 -11.25 22.25 -3.27
C CYS A 45 -12.51 23.14 -3.41
N ASP A 46 -12.94 23.77 -2.31
CA ASP A 46 -14.02 24.78 -2.34
C ASP A 46 -13.67 25.99 -3.20
N ASP A 47 -12.40 26.42 -3.24
CA ASP A 47 -11.96 27.54 -4.06
C ASP A 47 -12.05 27.19 -5.58
N GLU A 48 -12.06 25.90 -5.90
CA GLU A 48 -12.22 25.35 -7.26
C GLU A 48 -13.67 24.92 -7.56
N GLY A 49 -14.59 24.99 -6.59
CA GLY A 49 -15.97 24.52 -6.73
C GLY A 49 -16.11 23.01 -6.92
N VAL A 50 -15.17 22.20 -6.41
CA VAL A 50 -15.16 20.74 -6.57
C VAL A 50 -15.18 20.00 -5.23
N SER A 51 -15.72 18.79 -5.24
CA SER A 51 -15.56 17.80 -4.15
C SER A 51 -15.05 16.50 -4.77
N LEU A 52 -13.87 16.09 -4.30
CA LEU A 52 -13.16 14.92 -4.81
C LEU A 52 -13.63 13.63 -4.14
N GLY A 53 -14.10 13.74 -2.90
CA GLY A 53 -14.29 12.61 -2.01
C GLY A 53 -12.98 11.89 -1.74
N ILE A 54 -13.01 10.92 -0.83
CA ILE A 54 -11.77 10.31 -0.36
C ILE A 54 -10.96 9.61 -1.46
N ARG A 55 -11.62 8.89 -2.38
CA ARG A 55 -10.94 8.26 -3.51
C ARG A 55 -10.27 9.30 -4.41
N GLY A 56 -10.97 10.40 -4.72
CA GLY A 56 -10.42 11.47 -5.54
C GLY A 56 -9.22 12.13 -4.87
N MET A 57 -9.31 12.43 -3.57
CA MET A 57 -8.20 13.00 -2.80
C MET A 57 -6.96 12.12 -2.85
N TRP A 58 -7.10 10.81 -2.62
CA TRP A 58 -5.98 9.87 -2.67
C TRP A 58 -5.36 9.76 -4.06
N ILE A 59 -6.17 9.63 -5.11
CA ILE A 59 -5.69 9.47 -6.48
C ILE A 59 -5.03 10.76 -7.01
N GLN A 60 -5.42 11.93 -6.50
CA GLN A 60 -4.84 13.22 -6.86
C GLN A 60 -3.74 13.70 -5.90
N THR A 61 -3.22 12.82 -5.03
CA THR A 61 -2.08 13.16 -4.15
C THR A 61 -0.84 13.54 -4.94
N THR A 62 -0.63 12.94 -6.11
CA THR A 62 0.49 13.19 -7.03
C THR A 62 -0.02 13.63 -8.41
N HIS A 63 0.75 14.47 -9.10
CA HIS A 63 0.55 14.72 -10.53
C HIS A 63 1.34 13.67 -11.32
N THR A 64 0.73 13.09 -12.35
CA THR A 64 1.30 11.96 -13.11
C THR A 64 2.56 12.30 -13.91
N ASP A 65 2.86 13.58 -14.09
CA ASP A 65 3.71 14.03 -15.20
C ASP A 65 5.08 14.58 -14.77
N ALA A 66 5.38 14.73 -13.48
CA ALA A 66 6.58 15.48 -13.05
C ALA A 66 7.42 14.87 -11.92
N ASP A 67 6.86 14.02 -11.07
CA ASP A 67 7.46 13.80 -9.74
C ASP A 67 7.71 12.31 -9.42
N ASP A 68 8.98 11.91 -9.33
CA ASP A 68 9.40 10.62 -8.78
C ASP A 68 9.46 10.65 -7.23
N TYR A 69 8.64 11.49 -6.58
CA TYR A 69 8.64 11.59 -5.12
C TYR A 69 7.92 10.42 -4.46
N HIS A 70 8.48 9.94 -3.35
CA HIS A 70 7.76 9.09 -2.40
C HIS A 70 6.66 9.89 -1.71
N ILE A 71 5.50 9.28 -1.48
CA ILE A 71 4.38 9.95 -0.81
C ILE A 71 4.09 9.34 0.55
N VAL A 72 3.80 10.18 1.54
CA VAL A 72 3.29 9.78 2.85
C VAL A 72 1.90 10.38 3.05
N PRO A 73 0.85 9.77 2.46
CA PRO A 73 -0.52 10.23 2.64
C PRO A 73 -1.02 9.95 4.06
N LEU A 74 -1.60 10.98 4.68
CA LEU A 74 -2.18 10.94 6.02
C LEU A 74 -3.58 11.54 5.96
N GLU A 75 -4.57 10.78 6.44
CA GLU A 75 -5.92 11.31 6.69
C GLU A 75 -5.92 12.15 7.97
N ASP A 76 -6.96 12.97 8.16
CA ASP A 76 -7.11 13.90 9.28
C ASP A 76 -7.29 13.21 10.64
N ASP A 77 -7.69 11.93 10.64
CA ASP A 77 -7.82 11.07 11.82
C ASP A 77 -6.57 10.23 12.13
N ILE A 78 -5.46 10.47 11.41
CA ILE A 78 -4.19 9.79 11.61
C ILE A 78 -3.24 10.66 12.42
N GLU A 79 -2.72 10.11 13.51
CA GLU A 79 -1.57 10.69 14.20
C GLU A 79 -0.30 9.90 13.93
N VAL A 80 0.77 10.62 13.59
CA VAL A 80 2.12 10.07 13.48
C VAL A 80 2.97 10.37 14.71
N SER A 81 3.81 9.39 15.04
CA SER A 81 4.87 9.45 16.06
C SER A 81 5.90 10.51 15.68
N PRO A 82 6.51 11.21 16.64
CA PRO A 82 7.71 12.01 16.37
C PRO A 82 8.83 11.24 15.65
N LEU A 83 8.85 9.90 15.72
CA LEU A 83 9.90 9.07 15.13
C LEU A 83 9.51 8.42 13.80
N TYR A 84 8.37 8.79 13.20
CA TYR A 84 7.89 8.14 11.97
C TYR A 84 8.87 8.29 10.81
N TYR A 85 9.45 9.49 10.63
CA TYR A 85 10.39 9.76 9.55
C TYR A 85 11.73 9.06 9.79
N TRP A 86 12.19 9.00 11.05
CA TRP A 86 13.34 8.21 11.44
C TRP A 86 13.19 6.73 11.04
N TRP A 87 11.99 6.14 11.22
CA TRP A 87 11.71 4.77 10.79
C TRP A 87 11.81 4.60 9.28
N LEU A 88 11.27 5.53 8.50
CA LEU A 88 11.39 5.51 7.04
C LEU A 88 12.86 5.55 6.60
N GLN A 89 13.66 6.44 7.20
CA GLN A 89 15.10 6.53 6.93
C GLN A 89 15.87 5.30 7.40
N ARG A 90 15.43 4.62 8.47
CA ARG A 90 16.01 3.36 8.91
C ARG A 90 15.68 2.23 7.93
N ALA A 91 14.44 2.12 7.49
CA ALA A 91 13.99 1.12 6.52
C ALA A 91 14.71 1.27 5.18
N GLN A 92 14.85 2.49 4.66
CA GLN A 92 15.60 2.77 3.42
C GLN A 92 17.06 2.29 3.55
N ARG A 93 17.76 2.66 4.63
CA ARG A 93 19.15 2.23 4.85
C ARG A 93 19.31 0.71 4.96
N SER A 94 18.33 0.00 5.51
CA SER A 94 18.40 -1.44 5.71
C SER A 94 17.92 -2.27 4.52
N PHE A 95 16.99 -1.75 3.71
CA PHE A 95 16.34 -2.51 2.65
C PHE A 95 16.65 -2.00 1.24
N GLY A 96 17.42 -0.91 1.12
CA GLY A 96 17.89 -0.36 -0.14
C GLY A 96 17.29 1.02 -0.42
N ASP A 97 17.96 1.76 -1.30
CA ASP A 97 17.52 3.09 -1.74
C ASP A 97 16.13 2.99 -2.40
N PHE A 98 15.16 3.71 -1.85
CA PHE A 98 13.79 3.70 -2.37
C PHE A 98 13.68 4.40 -3.73
N ASN A 99 14.66 5.24 -4.09
CA ASN A 99 14.77 5.85 -5.41
C ASN A 99 15.25 4.86 -6.48
N ASP A 100 15.83 3.71 -6.10
CA ASP A 100 16.17 2.65 -7.04
C ASP A 100 14.90 1.86 -7.41
N ALA A 101 14.23 2.34 -8.47
CA ALA A 101 13.00 1.73 -8.97
C ALA A 101 13.19 0.26 -9.39
N ALA A 102 14.35 -0.11 -9.94
CA ALA A 102 14.63 -1.48 -10.35
C ALA A 102 14.73 -2.39 -9.12
N LEU A 103 15.40 -1.95 -8.06
CA LEU A 103 15.47 -2.66 -6.79
C LEU A 103 14.10 -2.79 -6.12
N MET A 104 13.30 -1.72 -6.07
CA MET A 104 11.96 -1.76 -5.49
C MET A 104 11.04 -2.71 -6.24
N LYS A 105 11.14 -2.75 -7.58
CA LYS A 105 10.43 -3.71 -8.44
C LYS A 105 10.91 -5.14 -8.21
N GLN A 106 12.21 -5.38 -8.12
CA GLN A 106 12.78 -6.69 -7.80
C GLN A 106 12.29 -7.20 -6.44
N ARG A 107 12.24 -6.32 -5.45
CA ARG A 107 11.73 -6.62 -4.10
C ARG A 107 10.21 -6.76 -4.03
N ARG A 108 9.49 -6.32 -5.07
CA ARG A 108 8.03 -6.22 -5.08
C ARG A 108 7.51 -5.39 -3.89
N LEU A 109 8.23 -4.33 -3.53
CA LEU A 109 7.95 -3.49 -2.38
C LEU A 109 7.13 -2.27 -2.80
N ALA A 110 5.86 -2.23 -2.40
CA ALA A 110 4.95 -1.12 -2.73
C ALA A 110 5.10 0.09 -1.78
N GLY A 111 5.59 -0.15 -0.56
CA GLY A 111 5.69 0.90 0.45
C GLY A 111 6.03 0.38 1.84
N ILE A 112 6.11 1.32 2.78
CA ILE A 112 6.50 1.11 4.17
C ILE A 112 5.37 1.57 5.08
N SER A 113 4.80 0.67 5.86
CA SER A 113 3.80 1.01 6.86
C SER A 113 4.42 1.74 8.05
N LEU A 114 3.71 2.74 8.56
CA LEU A 114 3.95 3.35 9.87
C LEU A 114 3.11 2.68 10.97
N TYR A 115 2.06 1.96 10.58
CA TYR A 115 1.11 1.30 11.44
C TYR A 115 1.38 -0.21 11.57
N THR A 116 1.10 -0.80 12.72
CA THR A 116 1.11 -2.25 12.94
C THR A 116 -0.32 -2.81 12.99
N PRO A 117 -0.72 -3.72 12.09
CA PRO A 117 -2.09 -4.24 12.05
C PRO A 117 -2.51 -5.01 13.30
N ARG A 118 -3.80 -4.86 13.63
CA ARG A 118 -4.54 -5.54 14.70
C ARG A 118 -5.63 -6.48 14.18
N LEU A 119 -5.92 -6.44 12.87
CA LEU A 119 -7.00 -7.19 12.24
C LEU A 119 -6.68 -7.56 10.80
N ASN A 120 -7.26 -8.66 10.35
CA ASN A 120 -7.40 -9.03 8.96
C ASN A 120 -8.69 -8.41 8.42
N GLU A 121 -8.56 -7.28 7.73
CA GLU A 121 -9.69 -6.53 7.16
C GLU A 121 -10.27 -7.15 5.87
N ILE A 122 -9.49 -8.02 5.23
CA ILE A 122 -9.80 -8.66 3.96
C ILE A 122 -10.84 -9.77 4.14
N LYS A 123 -10.96 -10.33 5.35
CA LYS A 123 -11.96 -11.35 5.67
C LYS A 123 -13.29 -10.71 6.10
N TYR A 124 -14.38 -11.42 5.84
CA TYR A 124 -15.69 -11.13 6.44
C TYR A 124 -16.15 -12.30 7.35
N PRO A 125 -16.57 -12.05 8.60
CA PRO A 125 -16.33 -10.80 9.34
C PRO A 125 -14.82 -10.53 9.48
N GLN A 126 -14.45 -9.31 9.84
CA GLN A 126 -13.05 -8.99 10.15
C GLN A 126 -12.61 -9.85 11.34
N VAL A 127 -11.37 -10.34 11.29
CA VAL A 127 -10.82 -11.20 12.35
C VAL A 127 -9.63 -10.50 12.97
N LYS A 128 -9.50 -10.54 14.29
CA LYS A 128 -8.31 -10.06 14.99
C LYS A 128 -7.09 -10.80 14.48
N TRP A 129 -6.02 -10.08 14.17
CA TRP A 129 -4.76 -10.64 13.72
C TRP A 129 -3.61 -9.78 14.26
N ILE A 130 -2.69 -10.41 15.00
CA ILE A 130 -1.56 -9.73 15.63
C ILE A 130 -0.27 -10.32 15.07
N PRO A 131 0.65 -9.51 14.51
CA PRO A 131 1.88 -10.03 13.94
C PRO A 131 2.78 -10.76 14.96
N GLU A 132 2.84 -10.30 16.21
CA GLU A 132 3.61 -10.93 17.30
C GLU A 132 3.20 -12.40 17.57
N GLU A 133 1.94 -12.76 17.27
CA GLU A 133 1.44 -14.14 17.40
C GLU A 133 1.83 -15.02 16.20
N ASN A 134 2.28 -14.41 15.09
CA ASN A 134 2.53 -15.07 13.81
C ASN A 134 4.00 -15.02 13.38
N THR A 135 4.81 -14.13 13.98
CA THR A 135 6.25 -14.08 13.75
C THR A 135 6.99 -13.37 14.88
N ARG A 136 8.24 -13.79 15.12
CA ARG A 136 9.19 -13.15 16.05
C ARG A 136 10.09 -12.11 15.37
N ALA A 137 10.00 -11.96 14.04
CA ALA A 137 10.80 -11.00 13.32
C ALA A 137 10.40 -9.57 13.69
N VAL A 138 11.38 -8.67 13.82
CA VAL A 138 11.19 -7.25 14.18
C VAL A 138 10.45 -6.44 13.12
N ALA A 139 10.36 -6.97 11.90
CA ALA A 139 9.58 -6.46 10.79
C ALA A 139 9.09 -7.63 9.93
N PHE A 140 8.08 -7.39 9.10
CA PHE A 140 7.51 -8.41 8.20
C PHE A 140 6.98 -7.78 6.93
N ARG A 141 6.67 -8.63 5.95
CA ARG A 141 6.13 -8.24 4.65
C ARG A 141 4.69 -8.73 4.55
N LEU A 142 3.76 -7.86 4.18
CA LEU A 142 2.34 -8.20 4.09
C LEU A 142 1.75 -7.71 2.76
N GLY A 143 0.97 -8.57 2.10
CA GLY A 143 0.28 -8.29 0.82
C GLY A 143 -0.96 -7.40 0.94
N VAL A 144 -1.11 -6.66 2.05
CA VAL A 144 -2.21 -5.73 2.29
C VAL A 144 -1.60 -4.32 2.30
N PRO A 145 -2.14 -3.35 1.54
CA PRO A 145 -1.68 -1.98 1.65
C PRO A 145 -2.07 -1.37 3.00
N CYS A 146 -1.20 -0.57 3.60
CA CYS A 146 -1.54 0.22 4.77
C CYS A 146 -2.24 1.52 4.35
N SER A 147 -3.33 1.88 5.03
CA SER A 147 -4.05 3.15 4.83
C SER A 147 -4.07 4.05 6.07
N TRP A 148 -3.50 3.59 7.19
CA TRP A 148 -3.48 4.34 8.46
C TRP A 148 -2.09 4.92 8.75
N GLY A 149 -1.48 5.50 7.71
CA GLY A 149 -0.12 6.03 7.73
C GLY A 149 0.89 5.06 7.12
N ALA A 150 1.40 5.44 5.95
CA ALA A 150 2.44 4.71 5.25
C ALA A 150 3.15 5.59 4.23
N LEU A 151 4.38 5.22 3.88
CA LEU A 151 5.07 5.70 2.68
C LEU A 151 4.73 4.77 1.51
N PHE A 152 4.38 5.33 0.35
CA PHE A 152 4.30 4.63 -0.93
C PHE A 152 5.50 4.99 -1.80
N ILE A 153 6.11 3.98 -2.41
CA ILE A 153 7.26 4.16 -3.31
C ILE A 153 6.77 4.90 -4.57
N GLY A 154 7.43 5.99 -4.98
CA GLY A 154 6.93 6.89 -6.02
C GLY A 154 6.78 6.20 -7.38
N SER A 155 7.81 5.45 -7.78
CA SER A 155 7.79 4.64 -9.02
C SER A 155 6.65 3.62 -9.03
N VAL A 156 6.38 2.96 -7.90
CA VAL A 156 5.29 2.00 -7.77
C VAL A 156 3.93 2.70 -7.73
N TRP A 157 3.83 3.85 -7.08
CA TRP A 157 2.62 4.65 -7.02
C TRP A 157 2.21 5.15 -8.41
N LYS A 158 3.18 5.58 -9.22
CA LYS A 158 2.97 5.96 -10.62
C LYS A 158 2.40 4.80 -11.44
N GLU A 159 3.01 3.61 -11.37
CA GLU A 159 2.45 2.41 -12.01
C GLU A 159 1.03 2.08 -11.51
N PHE A 160 0.77 2.28 -10.22
CA PHE A 160 -0.56 2.11 -9.66
C PHE A 160 -1.58 3.07 -10.26
N LEU A 161 -1.24 4.35 -10.47
CA LEU A 161 -2.13 5.32 -11.10
C LEU A 161 -2.45 4.97 -12.55
N GLU A 162 -1.47 4.46 -13.31
CA GLU A 162 -1.66 3.96 -14.67
C GLU A 162 -2.61 2.75 -14.70
N PHE A 163 -2.39 1.79 -13.79
CA PHE A 163 -3.28 0.65 -13.61
C PHE A 163 -4.69 1.09 -13.21
N TYR A 164 -4.81 1.99 -12.25
CA TYR A 164 -6.07 2.53 -11.76
C TYR A 164 -6.88 3.16 -12.91
N ALA A 165 -6.24 3.97 -13.75
CA ALA A 165 -6.88 4.62 -14.90
C ALA A 165 -7.49 3.63 -15.91
N LEU A 166 -6.94 2.41 -16.02
CA LEU A 166 -7.51 1.32 -16.82
C LEU A 166 -8.58 0.54 -16.05
N ARG A 167 -8.28 0.19 -14.80
CA ARG A 167 -9.11 -0.69 -13.95
C ARG A 167 -10.48 -0.10 -13.61
N VAL A 168 -10.61 1.22 -13.61
CA VAL A 168 -11.88 1.92 -13.32
C VAL A 168 -12.77 2.15 -14.56
N ARG A 169 -12.33 1.76 -15.76
CA ARG A 169 -13.12 1.94 -16.99
C ARG A 169 -14.01 0.73 -17.28
N PRO A 170 -15.11 0.91 -18.02
CA PRO A 170 -15.88 -0.20 -18.55
C PRO A 170 -15.02 -1.13 -19.44
N PRO A 171 -15.22 -2.46 -19.38
CA PRO A 171 -16.27 -3.15 -18.62
C PRO A 171 -15.91 -3.44 -17.15
N PHE A 172 -14.71 -3.08 -16.69
CA PHE A 172 -14.14 -3.58 -15.43
C PHE A 172 -14.75 -2.97 -14.17
N PHE A 173 -15.20 -1.72 -14.25
CA PHE A 173 -15.84 -1.03 -13.15
C PHE A 173 -16.95 -0.10 -13.65
N ASN A 174 -18.01 0.05 -12.84
CA ASN A 174 -19.16 0.88 -13.14
C ASN A 174 -19.49 1.73 -11.91
N PHE A 175 -19.28 3.05 -12.01
CA PHE A 175 -19.56 3.98 -10.93
C PHE A 175 -21.06 4.12 -10.62
N SER A 176 -21.94 3.91 -11.60
CA SER A 176 -23.38 3.88 -11.35
C SER A 176 -23.76 2.66 -10.50
N GLN A 177 -23.16 1.49 -10.76
CA GLN A 177 -23.34 0.30 -9.91
C GLN A 177 -22.86 0.56 -8.47
N GLU A 178 -21.70 1.20 -8.32
CA GLU A 178 -21.16 1.57 -7.01
C GLU A 178 -22.10 2.51 -6.25
N ALA A 179 -22.66 3.52 -6.93
CA ALA A 179 -23.59 4.47 -6.32
C ALA A 179 -24.91 3.82 -5.87
N THR A 180 -25.36 2.77 -6.56
CA THR A 180 -26.63 2.07 -6.27
C THR A 180 -26.42 0.68 -5.65
N GLN A 181 -25.24 0.41 -5.09
CA GLN A 181 -24.86 -0.90 -4.56
C GLN A 181 -25.84 -1.39 -3.48
N ARG A 182 -26.25 -2.66 -3.57
CA ARG A 182 -27.24 -3.25 -2.66
C ARG A 182 -26.61 -4.17 -1.61
N GLY A 183 -27.40 -4.52 -0.60
CA GLY A 183 -27.04 -5.46 0.47
C GLY A 183 -26.17 -4.85 1.57
N VAL A 184 -25.98 -5.62 2.64
CA VAL A 184 -25.21 -5.24 3.84
C VAL A 184 -24.29 -6.38 4.25
N GLY A 185 -23.19 -6.05 4.93
CA GLY A 185 -22.30 -7.07 5.48
C GLY A 185 -21.81 -8.09 4.45
N ARG A 186 -22.13 -9.38 4.68
CA ARG A 186 -21.74 -10.51 3.80
C ARG A 186 -22.52 -10.55 2.50
N GLU A 187 -23.75 -10.05 2.51
CA GLU A 187 -24.68 -10.09 1.37
C GLU A 187 -24.53 -8.87 0.46
N ARG A 188 -23.60 -7.99 0.78
CA ARG A 188 -23.33 -6.79 -0.01
C ARG A 188 -22.85 -7.18 -1.40
N GLU A 189 -23.45 -6.55 -2.40
CA GLU A 189 -23.18 -6.81 -3.81
C GLU A 189 -21.70 -6.52 -4.15
N PRO A 190 -20.96 -7.49 -4.73
CA PRO A 190 -19.62 -7.23 -5.21
C PRO A 190 -19.61 -6.27 -6.42
N LEU A 191 -18.68 -5.33 -6.40
CA LEU A 191 -18.59 -4.24 -7.37
C LEU A 191 -17.59 -4.55 -8.49
N GLY A 192 -17.95 -4.14 -9.70
CA GLY A 192 -17.14 -4.34 -10.90
C GLY A 192 -17.29 -5.74 -11.49
N ASP A 193 -16.65 -5.96 -12.63
CA ASP A 193 -16.74 -7.21 -13.38
C ASP A 193 -16.27 -8.44 -12.56
N PRO A 194 -17.07 -9.52 -12.49
CA PRO A 194 -16.71 -10.75 -11.76
C PRO A 194 -15.37 -11.38 -12.17
N HIS A 195 -14.95 -11.22 -13.41
CA HIS A 195 -13.74 -11.86 -13.95
C HIS A 195 -12.44 -11.17 -13.54
N VAL A 196 -12.54 -9.98 -12.94
CA VAL A 196 -11.41 -9.19 -12.44
C VAL A 196 -11.45 -9.01 -10.92
N ARG A 197 -12.27 -9.78 -10.20
CA ARG A 197 -12.36 -9.70 -8.74
C ARG A 197 -11.25 -10.52 -8.10
N VAL A 198 -10.52 -9.92 -7.16
CA VAL A 198 -9.51 -10.63 -6.37
C VAL A 198 -10.20 -11.71 -5.53
N PRO A 199 -9.76 -12.98 -5.58
CA PRO A 199 -10.44 -14.07 -4.90
C PRO A 199 -10.41 -13.91 -3.38
N ASN A 200 -11.48 -14.33 -2.71
CA ASN A 200 -11.61 -14.32 -1.25
C ASN A 200 -11.24 -12.98 -0.59
N SER A 201 -11.56 -11.87 -1.28
CA SER A 201 -11.26 -10.52 -0.83
C SER A 201 -12.52 -9.74 -0.56
N ARG A 202 -12.72 -9.31 0.69
CA ARG A 202 -13.80 -8.42 1.08
C ARG A 202 -13.72 -7.07 0.36
N SER A 203 -12.53 -6.67 -0.13
CA SER A 203 -12.36 -5.41 -0.85
C SER A 203 -13.22 -5.29 -2.12
N ASN A 204 -13.67 -6.41 -2.68
CA ASN A 204 -14.60 -6.44 -3.82
C ASN A 204 -15.94 -5.73 -3.52
N VAL A 205 -16.32 -5.60 -2.24
CA VAL A 205 -17.57 -4.92 -1.84
C VAL A 205 -17.35 -3.51 -1.30
N TRP A 206 -16.13 -2.97 -1.31
CA TRP A 206 -15.82 -1.64 -0.75
C TRP A 206 -16.19 -0.53 -1.75
N PRO A 207 -17.24 0.27 -1.49
CA PRO A 207 -17.55 1.43 -2.32
C PRO A 207 -16.59 2.58 -2.00
N ARG A 208 -16.36 3.47 -2.96
CA ARG A 208 -15.61 4.74 -2.80
C ARG A 208 -14.18 4.55 -2.28
N SER A 209 -13.67 3.32 -2.26
CA SER A 209 -12.34 2.99 -1.73
C SER A 209 -11.31 3.16 -2.85
N TRP A 210 -10.23 3.90 -2.58
CA TRP A 210 -9.03 3.83 -3.41
C TRP A 210 -8.26 2.53 -3.11
N LYS A 211 -8.21 2.14 -1.82
CA LYS A 211 -7.45 1.00 -1.29
C LYS A 211 -7.81 -0.32 -1.95
N ARG A 212 -9.07 -0.54 -2.35
CA ARG A 212 -9.47 -1.73 -3.12
C ARG A 212 -8.65 -1.88 -4.41
N PHE A 213 -8.35 -0.78 -5.09
CA PHE A 213 -7.63 -0.82 -6.36
C PHE A 213 -6.14 -1.01 -6.12
N MET A 214 -5.62 -0.51 -4.99
CA MET A 214 -4.25 -0.81 -4.58
C MET A 214 -4.09 -2.28 -4.15
N ILE A 215 -5.10 -2.87 -3.50
CA ILE A 215 -5.18 -4.31 -3.23
C ILE A 215 -5.15 -5.09 -4.53
N ASP A 216 -6.01 -4.74 -5.49
CA ASP A 216 -6.02 -5.31 -6.83
C ASP A 216 -4.59 -5.27 -7.41
N PHE A 217 -4.03 -4.07 -7.59
CA PHE A 217 -2.70 -3.83 -8.14
C PHE A 217 -1.60 -4.66 -7.48
N MET A 218 -1.52 -4.64 -6.15
CA MET A 218 -0.52 -5.39 -5.40
C MET A 218 -0.69 -6.90 -5.55
N TYR A 219 -1.94 -7.39 -5.53
CA TYR A 219 -2.24 -8.81 -5.64
C TYR A 219 -1.77 -9.39 -6.98
N GLY A 220 -2.10 -8.73 -8.10
CA GLY A 220 -1.69 -9.19 -9.44
C GLY A 220 -0.18 -9.15 -9.68
N ARG A 221 0.56 -8.31 -8.94
CA ARG A 221 2.03 -8.22 -9.02
C ARG A 221 2.78 -9.04 -7.96
N GLY A 222 2.06 -9.68 -7.03
CA GLY A 222 2.68 -10.32 -5.86
C GLY A 222 3.45 -9.33 -4.97
N MET A 223 2.99 -8.08 -4.90
CA MET A 223 3.63 -7.03 -4.10
C MET A 223 3.23 -7.07 -2.63
N VAL A 224 4.12 -6.50 -1.81
CA VAL A 224 3.99 -6.41 -0.36
C VAL A 224 4.33 -5.01 0.11
N MET A 225 3.86 -4.65 1.30
CA MET A 225 4.42 -3.54 2.07
C MET A 225 5.25 -4.07 3.24
N LEU A 226 6.25 -3.30 3.64
CA LEU A 226 7.03 -3.55 4.86
C LEU A 226 6.27 -3.04 6.07
N TYR A 227 6.15 -3.85 7.12
CA TYR A 227 5.51 -3.48 8.36
C TYR A 227 6.47 -3.62 9.55
N PRO A 228 6.46 -2.65 10.49
CA PRO A 228 7.16 -2.81 11.76
C PRO A 228 6.43 -3.84 12.65
N ASN A 229 7.16 -4.50 13.54
CA ASN A 229 6.60 -5.45 14.52
C ASN A 229 7.21 -5.22 15.90
N LEU A 230 6.93 -4.05 16.48
CA LEU A 230 7.37 -3.75 17.85
C LEU A 230 6.47 -4.42 18.88
N PRO A 231 7.00 -4.67 20.09
CA PRO A 231 6.22 -5.25 21.17
C PRO A 231 4.93 -4.50 21.46
N LYS A 232 3.85 -5.23 21.75
CA LYS A 232 2.52 -4.67 22.05
C LYS A 232 1.94 -3.82 20.91
N GLN A 233 2.39 -4.07 19.68
CA GLN A 233 1.98 -3.35 18.47
C GLN A 233 2.23 -1.84 18.55
N LEU A 234 3.27 -1.42 19.30
CA LEU A 234 3.79 -0.05 19.24
C LEU A 234 4.04 0.35 17.78
N SER A 235 3.58 1.53 17.40
CA SER A 235 3.56 1.94 15.99
C SER A 235 4.03 3.38 15.80
N PHE A 236 4.42 3.69 14.56
CA PHE A 236 4.83 5.03 14.13
C PHE A 236 3.65 5.88 13.63
N SER A 237 2.48 5.27 13.43
CA SER A 237 1.20 5.95 13.27
C SER A 237 0.08 5.21 13.99
N THR A 238 -1.03 5.92 14.24
CA THR A 238 -2.27 5.37 14.77
C THR A 238 -3.45 6.07 14.12
N THR A 239 -4.58 5.36 14.02
CA THR A 239 -5.87 5.93 13.60
C THR A 239 -6.77 6.08 14.81
N TYR A 240 -7.44 7.22 14.90
CA TYR A 240 -8.48 7.46 15.90
C TYR A 240 -9.87 7.03 15.43
N MET A 241 -10.02 6.68 14.15
CA MET A 241 -11.30 6.29 13.56
C MET A 241 -12.37 7.34 13.89
N GLU A 242 -12.04 8.61 13.63
CA GLU A 242 -12.94 9.73 13.87
C GLU A 242 -14.21 9.55 13.03
N ARG A 243 -15.32 10.10 13.53
CA ARG A 243 -16.63 9.89 12.90
C ARG A 243 -16.67 10.56 11.52
N GLY A 244 -17.12 9.83 10.50
CA GLY A 244 -17.24 10.36 9.16
C GLY A 244 -17.39 9.28 8.09
N GLY A 245 -16.79 9.52 6.91
CA GLY A 245 -16.91 8.63 5.74
C GLY A 245 -16.33 7.23 5.95
N HIS A 246 -15.42 7.05 6.92
CA HIS A 246 -14.72 5.79 7.21
C HIS A 246 -15.20 5.07 8.47
N SER A 247 -15.89 5.75 9.38
CA SER A 247 -16.41 5.14 10.61
C SER A 247 -17.75 4.44 10.41
N GLY A 248 -18.51 4.84 9.39
CA GLY A 248 -19.84 4.29 9.16
C GLY A 248 -19.82 2.87 8.60
N LYS A 249 -20.83 2.09 8.99
CA LYS A 249 -21.02 0.70 8.53
C LYS A 249 -21.68 0.69 7.16
N ASP A 250 -21.34 -0.32 6.38
CA ASP A 250 -21.98 -0.60 5.09
C ASP A 250 -21.97 0.59 4.11
N GLY A 251 -20.89 1.36 4.14
CA GLY A 251 -20.65 2.45 3.19
C GLY A 251 -21.54 3.67 3.41
N LYS A 252 -22.29 3.71 4.52
CA LYS A 252 -22.92 4.93 5.03
C LYS A 252 -21.85 5.77 5.73
N SER A 253 -21.95 7.09 5.63
CA SER A 253 -21.17 8.00 6.47
C SER A 253 -21.84 8.12 7.84
N GLU A 254 -21.05 8.23 8.90
CA GLU A 254 -21.59 8.62 10.22
C GLU A 254 -21.68 10.14 10.29
N GLU A 255 -22.78 10.68 10.82
CA GLU A 255 -22.92 12.13 11.01
C GLU A 255 -22.00 12.63 12.11
N LEU A 256 -21.40 13.80 11.87
CA LEU A 256 -20.66 14.56 12.88
C LEU A 256 -21.65 15.19 13.87
N GLN A 257 -22.11 14.39 14.83
CA GLN A 257 -23.09 14.83 15.84
C GLN A 257 -22.48 15.75 16.92
N VAL A 258 -21.14 15.87 16.99
CA VAL A 258 -20.44 16.62 18.04
C VAL A 258 -19.28 17.40 17.43
N THR A 259 -19.08 18.64 17.84
CA THR A 259 -17.98 19.54 17.44
C THR A 259 -16.63 19.19 18.10
N GLY A 260 -16.47 17.98 18.64
CA GLY A 260 -15.29 17.57 19.40
C GLY A 260 -14.83 16.17 19.02
N LEU A 261 -13.56 15.88 19.30
CA LEU A 261 -12.94 14.58 19.05
C LEU A 261 -13.70 13.44 19.71
N ARG A 262 -13.64 12.27 19.09
CA ARG A 262 -14.17 11.05 19.67
C ARG A 262 -13.54 10.79 21.04
N LYS A 263 -14.38 10.40 22.02
CA LYS A 263 -13.92 10.10 23.39
C LYS A 263 -13.55 8.63 23.59
N ASP A 264 -14.10 7.74 22.76
CA ASP A 264 -13.78 6.32 22.73
C ASP A 264 -12.77 6.00 21.62
N VAL A 265 -11.97 4.95 21.81
CA VAL A 265 -11.04 4.44 20.80
C VAL A 265 -11.54 3.13 20.23
N ASP A 266 -11.22 2.82 18.97
CA ASP A 266 -11.50 1.51 18.40
C ASP A 266 -10.38 0.54 18.79
N PRO A 267 -10.61 -0.41 19.74
CA PRO A 267 -9.54 -1.27 20.25
C PRO A 267 -9.00 -2.25 19.19
N LEU A 268 -9.69 -2.41 18.05
CA LEU A 268 -9.24 -3.23 16.95
C LEU A 268 -8.38 -2.46 15.94
N LYS A 269 -8.32 -1.13 16.01
CA LYS A 269 -7.64 -0.29 15.00
C LYS A 269 -6.68 0.73 15.59
N THR A 270 -7.00 1.27 16.76
CA THR A 270 -6.13 2.22 17.45
C THR A 270 -4.99 1.46 18.15
N VAL A 271 -3.75 1.85 17.84
CA VAL A 271 -2.51 1.27 18.39
C VAL A 271 -1.78 2.29 19.26
N PRO A 272 -0.96 1.86 20.24
CA PRO A 272 -0.13 2.77 20.99
C PRO A 272 0.94 3.40 20.07
N LEU A 273 1.07 4.71 20.18
CA LEU A 273 2.02 5.48 19.39
C LEU A 273 3.36 5.59 20.11
N ILE A 274 4.45 5.37 19.37
CA ILE A 274 5.81 5.57 19.86
C ILE A 274 6.04 7.04 20.17
N ARG A 275 6.64 7.33 21.32
CA ARG A 275 7.00 8.68 21.78
C ARG A 275 8.46 8.99 21.49
N ARG A 276 8.81 10.28 21.45
CA ARG A 276 10.19 10.74 21.21
C ARG A 276 11.19 10.15 22.21
N GLN A 277 10.80 9.99 23.48
CA GLN A 277 11.69 9.46 24.52
C GLN A 277 12.07 7.98 24.29
N GLU A 278 11.30 7.27 23.46
CA GLU A 278 11.53 5.86 23.14
C GLU A 278 12.53 5.66 22.00
N LEU A 279 13.16 6.73 21.49
CA LEU A 279 14.13 6.63 20.38
C LEU A 279 15.26 5.62 20.65
N ARG A 280 15.87 5.66 21.85
CA ARG A 280 16.96 4.73 22.18
C ARG A 280 16.51 3.26 22.17
N PRO A 281 15.47 2.84 22.91
CA PRO A 281 15.02 1.45 22.87
C PRO A 281 14.50 1.03 21.48
N VAL A 282 13.83 1.91 20.75
CA VAL A 282 13.37 1.63 19.37
C VAL A 282 14.56 1.46 18.42
N ALA A 283 15.57 2.31 18.49
CA ALA A 283 16.79 2.19 17.70
C ALA A 283 17.57 0.91 18.02
N GLN A 284 17.63 0.52 19.29
CA GLN A 284 18.24 -0.75 19.70
C GLN A 284 17.45 -1.94 19.17
N PHE A 285 16.11 -1.90 19.23
CA PHE A 285 15.24 -2.95 18.70
C PHE A 285 15.46 -3.17 17.19
N PHE A 286 15.64 -2.08 16.44
CA PHE A 286 15.92 -2.12 14.99
C PHE A 286 17.41 -2.13 14.64
N SER A 287 18.32 -2.33 15.59
CA SER A 287 19.77 -2.31 15.33
C SER A 287 20.21 -3.42 14.37
N ASN A 288 19.56 -4.58 14.46
CA ASN A 288 19.85 -5.77 13.67
C ASN A 288 18.65 -6.16 12.80
N LEU A 289 18.25 -5.26 11.89
CA LEU A 289 17.26 -5.60 10.87
C LEU A 289 17.83 -6.71 9.97
N PRO A 290 17.16 -7.87 9.83
CA PRO A 290 17.65 -8.93 8.97
C PRO A 290 17.56 -8.52 7.50
N PRO A 291 18.29 -9.19 6.59
CA PRO A 291 18.16 -8.97 5.15
C PRO A 291 16.70 -9.06 4.68
N TYR A 292 16.33 -8.23 3.70
CA TYR A 292 14.94 -8.17 3.19
C TYR A 292 14.38 -9.55 2.79
N SER A 293 15.22 -10.41 2.21
CA SER A 293 14.85 -11.77 1.77
C SER A 293 14.47 -12.70 2.92
N GLU A 294 14.97 -12.45 4.13
CA GLU A 294 14.72 -13.27 5.32
C GLU A 294 13.48 -12.83 6.11
N LEU A 295 12.94 -11.65 5.81
CA LEU A 295 11.71 -11.18 6.47
C LEU A 295 10.55 -12.13 6.14
N PRO A 296 9.74 -12.53 7.13
CA PRO A 296 8.55 -13.34 6.89
C PRO A 296 7.57 -12.61 5.98
N VAL A 297 6.90 -13.36 5.10
CA VAL A 297 5.94 -12.85 4.13
C VAL A 297 4.56 -13.43 4.41
N PHE A 298 3.56 -12.55 4.37
CA PHE A 298 2.16 -12.91 4.51
C PHE A 298 1.39 -12.43 3.28
N ASN A 299 0.49 -13.27 2.77
CA ASN A 299 -0.37 -12.90 1.65
C ASN A 299 -1.48 -11.92 2.07
N LEU A 300 -2.35 -11.56 1.11
CA LEU A 300 -3.51 -10.70 1.34
C LEU A 300 -4.44 -11.24 2.45
N GLN A 301 -4.55 -12.56 2.58
CA GLN A 301 -5.34 -13.25 3.61
C GLN A 301 -4.61 -13.42 4.96
N HIS A 302 -3.41 -12.83 5.12
CA HIS A 302 -2.56 -12.92 6.32
C HIS A 302 -2.02 -14.33 6.61
N GLU A 303 -1.92 -15.17 5.59
CA GLU A 303 -1.32 -16.49 5.68
C GLU A 303 0.17 -16.40 5.33
N GLN A 304 1.02 -17.10 6.09
CA GLN A 304 2.45 -17.13 5.80
C GLN A 304 2.72 -17.82 4.45
N ARG A 305 3.52 -17.18 3.61
CA ARG A 305 3.82 -17.58 2.23
C ARG A 305 5.27 -17.23 1.89
N THR A 306 5.71 -17.58 0.67
CA THR A 306 6.99 -17.12 0.11
C THR A 306 6.75 -16.01 -0.90
N SER A 307 7.74 -15.15 -1.15
CA SER A 307 7.66 -14.12 -2.19
C SER A 307 7.35 -14.72 -3.56
N GLU A 308 7.97 -15.85 -3.89
CA GLU A 308 7.77 -16.57 -5.15
C GLU A 308 6.31 -17.03 -5.30
N SER A 309 5.70 -17.54 -4.22
CA SER A 309 4.31 -18.00 -4.28
C SER A 309 3.32 -16.85 -4.51
N LEU A 310 3.61 -15.64 -4.00
CA LEU A 310 2.78 -14.46 -4.26
C LEU A 310 2.88 -14.02 -5.71
N VAL A 311 4.09 -14.04 -6.30
CA VAL A 311 4.31 -13.70 -7.71
C VAL A 311 3.60 -14.70 -8.62
N GLN A 312 3.72 -16.00 -8.34
CA GLN A 312 3.02 -17.05 -9.09
C GLN A 312 1.50 -16.91 -8.99
N GLN A 313 0.98 -16.62 -7.80
CA GLN A 313 -0.45 -16.37 -7.59
C GLN A 313 -0.94 -15.18 -8.42
N GLY A 314 -0.24 -14.04 -8.35
CA GLY A 314 -0.58 -12.84 -9.11
C GLY A 314 -0.55 -13.08 -10.61
N PHE A 315 0.52 -13.73 -11.09
CA PHE A 315 0.67 -14.08 -12.52
C PHE A 315 -0.48 -14.98 -13.01
N ALA A 316 -0.77 -16.08 -12.29
CA ALA A 316 -1.85 -17.00 -12.65
C ALA A 316 -3.22 -16.29 -12.69
N PHE A 317 -3.46 -15.38 -11.73
CA PHE A 317 -4.66 -14.56 -11.73
C PHE A 317 -4.74 -13.62 -12.95
N THR A 318 -3.65 -12.93 -13.30
CA THR A 318 -3.65 -12.02 -14.47
C THR A 318 -3.83 -12.77 -15.80
N GLU A 319 -3.28 -13.98 -15.93
CA GLU A 319 -3.50 -14.80 -17.12
C GLU A 319 -4.94 -15.33 -17.19
N HIS A 320 -5.56 -15.61 -16.04
CA HIS A 320 -7.00 -15.93 -15.99
C HIS A 320 -7.87 -14.75 -16.45
N VAL A 321 -7.52 -13.52 -16.06
CA VAL A 321 -8.17 -12.29 -16.57
C VAL A 321 -8.03 -12.20 -18.09
N ARG A 322 -6.82 -12.40 -18.62
CA ARG A 322 -6.58 -12.40 -20.08
C ARG A 322 -7.44 -13.43 -20.79
N TRP A 323 -7.49 -14.66 -20.26
CA TRP A 323 -8.30 -15.75 -20.82
C TRP A 323 -9.79 -15.41 -20.88
N TRP A 324 -10.36 -14.79 -19.84
CA TRP A 324 -11.76 -14.37 -19.85
C TRP A 324 -12.07 -13.37 -20.96
N GLY A 325 -11.15 -12.46 -21.27
CA GLY A 325 -11.28 -11.55 -22.40
C GLY A 325 -11.49 -12.27 -23.73
N HIS A 326 -10.71 -13.33 -23.97
CA HIS A 326 -10.86 -14.18 -25.16
C HIS A 326 -12.21 -14.90 -25.17
N LYS A 327 -12.58 -15.50 -24.05
CA LYS A 327 -13.83 -16.26 -23.93
C LYS A 327 -15.06 -15.40 -24.14
N LEU A 328 -15.14 -14.24 -23.47
CA LEU A 328 -16.30 -13.35 -23.56
C LEU A 328 -16.47 -12.76 -24.96
N GLU A 329 -15.38 -12.44 -25.66
CA GLU A 329 -15.46 -11.97 -27.05
C GLU A 329 -16.05 -13.03 -27.98
N ALA A 330 -15.65 -14.30 -27.80
CA ALA A 330 -16.21 -15.41 -28.55
C ALA A 330 -17.70 -15.65 -28.24
N ASP A 331 -18.09 -15.55 -26.96
CA ASP A 331 -19.45 -15.88 -26.50
C ASP A 331 -20.48 -14.76 -26.77
N THR A 332 -20.06 -13.49 -26.72
CA THR A 332 -21.00 -12.34 -26.74
C THR A 332 -21.01 -11.56 -28.05
N LEU A 333 -20.13 -11.88 -29.01
CA LEU A 333 -19.87 -11.10 -30.23
C LEU A 333 -19.46 -9.63 -29.96
N GLN A 334 -19.16 -9.26 -28.71
CA GLN A 334 -18.68 -7.92 -28.36
C GLN A 334 -17.21 -7.78 -28.77
N ARG A 335 -16.98 -7.06 -29.87
CA ARG A 335 -15.63 -6.79 -30.37
C ARG A 335 -14.82 -5.95 -29.39
N GLY A 336 -13.55 -6.32 -29.21
CA GLY A 336 -12.56 -5.58 -28.46
C GLY A 336 -12.45 -5.97 -26.98
N LEU A 337 -13.25 -6.91 -26.49
CA LEU A 337 -13.11 -7.40 -25.10
C LEU A 337 -11.75 -8.08 -24.91
N LYS A 338 -11.34 -8.96 -25.83
CA LYS A 338 -10.03 -9.61 -25.78
C LYS A 338 -8.89 -8.60 -25.59
N ALA A 339 -8.87 -7.56 -26.41
CA ALA A 339 -7.85 -6.52 -26.35
C ALA A 339 -7.90 -5.72 -25.03
N LYS A 340 -9.09 -5.37 -24.55
CA LYS A 340 -9.26 -4.65 -23.27
C LYS A 340 -8.74 -5.46 -22.08
N TYR A 341 -9.14 -6.73 -21.98
CA TYR A 341 -8.71 -7.62 -20.89
C TYR A 341 -7.22 -7.93 -20.96
N ALA A 342 -6.67 -8.16 -22.15
CA ALA A 342 -5.23 -8.33 -22.33
C ALA A 342 -4.46 -7.09 -21.85
N LYS A 343 -4.89 -5.89 -22.27
CA LYS A 343 -4.28 -4.63 -21.82
C LYS A 343 -4.35 -4.45 -20.30
N LEU A 344 -5.48 -4.79 -19.68
CA LEU A 344 -5.59 -4.76 -18.22
C LEU A 344 -4.65 -5.79 -17.58
N ALA A 345 -4.60 -7.03 -18.07
CA ALA A 345 -3.72 -8.08 -17.54
C ALA A 345 -2.23 -7.74 -17.66
N ASP A 346 -1.81 -7.13 -18.77
CA ASP A 346 -0.44 -6.62 -18.98
C ASP A 346 -0.12 -5.52 -17.94
N SER A 347 -0.98 -4.51 -17.86
CA SER A 347 -0.86 -3.43 -16.86
C SER A 347 -0.90 -3.96 -15.43
N TRP A 348 -1.59 -5.07 -15.15
CA TRP A 348 -1.75 -5.64 -13.82
C TRP A 348 -0.59 -6.57 -13.41
N SER A 349 -0.04 -7.33 -14.34
CA SER A 349 1.14 -8.18 -14.07
C SER A 349 2.43 -7.36 -13.98
N GLY A 350 2.44 -6.17 -14.59
CA GLY A 350 3.65 -5.36 -14.75
C GLY A 350 4.64 -5.96 -15.77
N LEU A 351 4.16 -6.89 -16.60
CA LEU A 351 4.88 -7.43 -17.75
C LEU A 351 4.55 -6.54 -18.95
N GLU A 352 5.59 -6.01 -19.61
CA GLU A 352 5.40 -5.30 -20.87
C GLU A 352 4.90 -6.27 -21.94
N SER A 353 3.81 -5.89 -22.63
CA SER A 353 3.28 -6.66 -23.75
C SER A 353 4.28 -6.65 -24.92
N ARG A 354 5.15 -7.64 -25.01
CA ARG A 354 5.83 -7.94 -26.27
C ARG A 354 4.82 -8.71 -27.14
N GLY A 355 4.20 -8.08 -28.13
CA GLY A 355 3.38 -8.78 -29.13
C GLY A 355 4.23 -9.66 -30.06
N PRO A 356 3.66 -10.43 -31.02
CA PRO A 356 2.28 -10.92 -31.21
C PRO A 356 2.15 -12.42 -30.79
N PRO A 357 1.00 -13.13 -30.98
CA PRO A 357 0.65 -14.34 -30.23
C PRO A 357 1.34 -15.58 -30.80
N GLY A 358 2.31 -16.12 -30.08
CA GLY A 358 2.98 -17.36 -30.47
C GLY A 358 4.39 -17.45 -29.93
N GLY A 359 4.54 -17.43 -28.61
CA GLY A 359 5.85 -17.54 -27.99
C GLY A 359 5.70 -17.66 -26.49
N CYS A 360 6.11 -18.80 -25.97
CA CYS A 360 5.89 -19.20 -24.59
C CYS A 360 6.51 -18.17 -23.61
N VAL A 361 5.79 -17.91 -22.51
CA VAL A 361 6.15 -17.06 -21.36
C VAL A 361 7.32 -17.56 -20.44
N PRO A 362 8.06 -18.69 -20.65
CA PRO A 362 9.11 -19.11 -19.73
C PRO A 362 10.34 -18.20 -19.62
N GLU A 363 10.66 -17.35 -20.60
CA GLU A 363 11.96 -16.65 -20.61
C GLU A 363 12.09 -15.55 -19.56
N GLN A 364 11.00 -14.86 -19.19
CA GLN A 364 11.03 -13.85 -18.12
C GLN A 364 11.05 -14.51 -16.72
N LEU A 365 10.42 -15.67 -16.56
CA LEU A 365 10.52 -16.47 -15.33
C LEU A 365 11.93 -17.08 -15.18
N ALA A 366 12.52 -17.52 -16.29
CA ALA A 366 13.88 -18.06 -16.33
C ALA A 366 14.94 -16.98 -16.10
N ALA A 367 14.75 -15.76 -16.61
CA ALA A 367 15.63 -14.62 -16.34
C ALA A 367 15.62 -14.24 -14.84
N LEU A 368 14.46 -14.28 -14.19
CA LEU A 368 14.33 -14.08 -12.74
C LEU A 368 14.98 -15.21 -11.91
N GLN A 369 15.08 -16.42 -12.46
CA GLN A 369 15.74 -17.56 -11.82
C GLN A 369 17.26 -17.62 -12.10
N ALA A 370 17.72 -17.11 -13.25
CA ALA A 370 19.11 -17.13 -13.67
C ALA A 370 20.01 -16.15 -12.89
N ASP A 371 19.44 -15.04 -12.40
CA ASP A 371 20.17 -14.02 -11.64
C ASP A 371 20.65 -14.53 -10.26
N ARG A 372 20.04 -15.62 -9.75
CA ARG A 372 20.53 -16.36 -8.56
C ARG A 372 21.93 -16.93 -8.75
N ARG A 373 22.34 -17.29 -9.96
CA ARG A 373 23.64 -17.94 -10.21
C ARG A 373 24.81 -16.95 -10.27
N ARG A 374 24.54 -15.67 -10.53
CA ARG A 374 25.59 -14.62 -10.57
C ARG A 374 25.85 -14.03 -9.18
N GLY A 375 24.80 -13.84 -8.37
CA GLY A 375 24.95 -13.36 -6.99
C GLY A 375 25.64 -14.36 -6.05
N ALA A 376 25.46 -15.66 -6.26
CA ALA A 376 26.10 -16.70 -5.45
C ALA A 376 27.59 -16.93 -5.78
N ARG A 377 28.06 -16.57 -6.98
CA ARG A 377 29.48 -16.71 -7.38
C ARG A 377 30.37 -15.54 -6.96
N ALA A 378 29.79 -14.37 -6.66
CA ALA A 378 30.55 -13.21 -6.22
C ALA A 378 30.94 -13.25 -4.72
N ALA A 379 30.46 -14.25 -3.97
CA ALA A 379 30.70 -14.39 -2.53
C ALA A 379 31.83 -15.37 -2.15
N ASP A 380 32.40 -16.12 -3.12
CA ASP A 380 33.37 -17.19 -2.84
C ASP A 380 34.83 -16.87 -3.19
N ASP A 381 35.11 -15.78 -3.92
CA ASP A 381 36.48 -15.44 -4.37
C ASP A 381 37.14 -14.32 -3.51
N GLY A 382 37.07 -14.47 -2.19
CA GLY A 382 37.54 -13.45 -1.23
C GLY A 382 38.24 -13.98 0.01
N ALA A 383 38.98 -15.09 -0.07
CA ALA A 383 39.80 -15.59 1.03
C ALA A 383 41.31 -15.44 0.72
N SER A 384 41.93 -14.40 1.29
CA SER A 384 43.39 -14.26 1.40
C SER A 384 43.86 -14.80 2.77
N PRO A 385 45.06 -15.42 2.86
CA PRO A 385 45.43 -16.23 4.02
C PRO A 385 46.17 -15.40 5.08
N PHE A 386 45.77 -15.50 6.35
CA PHE A 386 46.57 -15.01 7.47
C PHE A 386 46.65 -16.02 8.62
N VAL A 387 47.82 -16.66 8.64
CA VAL A 387 48.64 -17.23 9.71
C VAL A 387 48.18 -16.97 11.16
N LYS A 388 48.04 -18.04 11.94
CA LYS A 388 48.39 -18.06 13.38
C LYS A 388 49.03 -19.39 13.77
N GLY A 389 50.34 -19.36 13.95
CA GLY A 389 51.07 -20.28 14.81
C GLY A 389 51.75 -19.46 15.89
N LEU A 390 51.52 -19.83 17.16
CA LEU A 390 52.48 -19.84 18.26
C LEU A 390 51.72 -20.07 19.57
N GLY A 391 51.98 -21.25 20.15
CA GLY A 391 51.83 -21.46 21.58
C GLY A 391 53.15 -21.16 22.27
N ARG A 392 53.10 -20.34 23.31
CA ARG A 392 53.56 -20.56 24.69
C ARG A 392 53.37 -19.27 25.48
#